data_AF-A0A926ZQY8-F1
#
_entry.id   AF-A0A926ZQY8-F1
#
_cell.length_a   1.000
_cell.length_b   1.000
_cell.length_c   1.000
_cell.angle_alpha   90.00
_cell.angle_beta   90.00
_cell.angle_gamma   90.00
#
_symmetry.space_group_name_H-M   'P 1'
#
loop_
_entity.id
_entity.type
_entity.pdbx_description
1 polymer ?
#
loop_
_entity_poly.entity_id
_entity_poly.type
_entity_poly.pdbx_seq_one_letter_code
_entity_poly.pdbx_strand_id
1 'polypeptide(L)'
;MDSQTQLLIKLLKQKREAQGYSLRKLSSIIGVSFSTLGRIERGDGEPDNNTKIRILEWLGDDARNAGINFDIAALVHFRARKQIGSETVQGLLRVADYLKCQYSSDSTDTFMEPSSIEESDIAISLTKDEMEKMAEEFRKDIGLFENEALDPFYLKVEGVEMMSLADISGIDNDLKSQLLNSEKQSWSAMSIPLEEGSDKWAIIWNSSQSQKRQRVSLLEEIWHILLGHQLTRITKVADIYGRTFAEVEEHDAYYLAAATLLPSDVIKKLVKEKQDISEVAANYGITPNLIEYRIKRLGLWHQYKGMKVTLVPKG
;
A
#
# COMPACT_ATOMS: atom_id res chain seq x y z
N MET A 1 -29.15 -7.03 -2.83
CA MET A 1 -28.01 -7.86 -3.24
C MET A 1 -28.28 -8.49 -4.58
N ASP A 2 -27.42 -8.23 -5.56
CA ASP A 2 -27.53 -8.79 -6.91
C ASP A 2 -27.29 -10.32 -6.91
N SER A 3 -27.75 -10.99 -7.99
CA SER A 3 -27.68 -12.45 -8.15
C SER A 3 -26.24 -12.99 -8.13
N GLN A 4 -25.28 -12.26 -8.67
CA GLN A 4 -23.87 -12.67 -8.70
C GLN A 4 -23.23 -12.59 -7.31
N THR A 5 -23.54 -11.55 -6.53
CA THR A 5 -23.07 -11.40 -5.16
C THR A 5 -23.65 -12.50 -4.27
N GLN A 6 -24.91 -12.90 -4.47
CA GLN A 6 -25.49 -14.06 -3.77
C GLN A 6 -24.77 -15.37 -4.12
N LEU A 7 -24.47 -15.59 -5.41
CA LEU A 7 -23.72 -16.76 -5.85
C LEU A 7 -22.31 -16.77 -5.26
N LEU A 8 -21.61 -15.63 -5.26
CA LEU A 8 -20.27 -15.46 -4.69
C LEU A 8 -20.21 -15.88 -3.21
N ILE A 9 -21.17 -15.39 -2.42
CA ILE A 9 -21.25 -15.69 -0.97
C ILE A 9 -21.60 -17.16 -0.73
N LYS A 10 -22.46 -17.73 -1.57
CA LYS A 10 -22.79 -19.16 -1.52
C LYS A 10 -21.55 -20.02 -1.77
N LEU A 11 -20.77 -19.71 -2.80
CA LEU A 11 -19.53 -20.42 -3.13
C LEU A 11 -18.48 -20.27 -2.03
N LEU A 12 -18.31 -19.06 -1.48
CA LEU A 12 -17.42 -18.81 -0.35
C LEU A 12 -17.73 -19.75 0.82
N LYS A 13 -19.00 -19.81 1.22
CA LYS A 13 -19.46 -20.65 2.33
C LYS A 13 -19.23 -22.13 2.03
N GLN A 14 -19.56 -22.59 0.83
CA GLN A 14 -19.39 -23.98 0.40
C GLN A 14 -17.92 -24.41 0.43
N LYS A 15 -17.02 -23.63 -0.16
CA LYS A 15 -15.58 -23.91 -0.15
C LYS A 15 -15.02 -23.91 1.27
N ARG A 16 -15.45 -22.96 2.12
CA ARG A 16 -14.99 -22.85 3.51
C ARG A 16 -15.38 -24.08 4.32
N GLU A 17 -16.63 -24.50 4.19
CA GLU A 17 -17.16 -25.68 4.88
C GLU A 17 -16.52 -26.97 4.37
N ALA A 18 -16.31 -27.11 3.06
CA ALA A 18 -15.62 -28.25 2.46
C ALA A 18 -14.17 -28.39 2.94
N GLN A 19 -13.46 -27.27 3.14
CA GLN A 19 -12.10 -27.26 3.67
C GLN A 19 -12.04 -27.33 5.21
N GLY A 20 -13.19 -27.39 5.90
CA GLY A 20 -13.25 -27.42 7.37
C GLY A 20 -12.75 -26.15 8.04
N TYR A 21 -12.74 -25.01 7.35
CA TYR A 21 -12.20 -23.76 7.88
C TYR A 21 -13.20 -23.04 8.78
N SER A 22 -12.73 -22.63 9.95
CA SER A 22 -13.47 -21.66 10.77
C SER A 22 -13.47 -20.29 10.08
N LEU A 23 -14.46 -19.45 10.39
CA LEU A 23 -14.49 -18.06 9.92
C LEU A 23 -13.23 -17.27 10.35
N ARG A 24 -12.62 -17.61 11.49
CA ARG A 24 -11.35 -16.99 11.94
C ARG A 24 -10.18 -17.40 11.06
N LYS A 25 -10.10 -18.68 10.70
CA LYS A 25 -9.07 -19.19 9.77
C LYS A 25 -9.26 -18.61 8.38
N LEU A 26 -10.49 -18.53 7.88
CA LEU A 26 -10.76 -17.87 6.60
C LEU A 26 -10.37 -16.39 6.66
N SER A 27 -10.73 -15.70 7.75
CA SER A 27 -10.39 -14.29 7.98
C SER A 27 -8.88 -14.02 7.87
N SER A 28 -8.05 -14.89 8.45
CA SER A 28 -6.58 -14.76 8.31
C SER A 28 -6.08 -15.06 6.90
N ILE A 29 -6.69 -16.03 6.19
CA ILE A 29 -6.26 -16.43 4.85
C ILE A 29 -6.57 -15.34 3.82
N ILE A 30 -7.79 -14.82 3.79
CA ILE A 30 -8.22 -13.86 2.77
C ILE A 30 -8.06 -12.40 3.23
N GLY A 31 -7.68 -12.18 4.49
CA GLY A 31 -7.48 -10.87 5.10
C GLY A 31 -8.75 -10.01 5.20
N VAL A 32 -9.93 -10.63 5.25
CA VAL A 32 -11.22 -9.95 5.52
C VAL A 32 -11.57 -10.16 6.99
N SER A 33 -12.03 -9.12 7.69
CA SER A 33 -12.32 -9.24 9.11
C SER A 33 -13.35 -10.33 9.42
N PHE A 34 -13.16 -11.05 10.54
CA PHE A 34 -14.11 -12.06 11.01
C PHE A 34 -15.54 -11.51 11.12
N SER A 35 -15.68 -10.27 11.62
CA SER A 35 -16.98 -9.60 11.71
C SER A 35 -17.63 -9.39 10.34
N THR A 36 -16.85 -8.99 9.33
CA THR A 36 -17.32 -8.78 7.97
C THR A 36 -17.76 -10.10 7.35
N LEU A 37 -16.94 -11.15 7.43
CA LEU A 37 -17.27 -12.48 6.91
C LEU A 37 -18.51 -13.07 7.58
N GLY A 38 -18.60 -12.98 8.91
CA GLY A 38 -19.76 -13.49 9.65
C GLY A 38 -21.05 -12.75 9.33
N ARG A 39 -20.99 -11.44 9.02
CA ARG A 39 -22.14 -10.68 8.54
C ARG A 39 -22.58 -11.13 7.15
N ILE A 40 -21.63 -11.22 6.22
CA ILE A 40 -21.90 -11.59 4.83
C ILE A 40 -22.48 -13.00 4.72
N GLU A 41 -21.91 -14.00 5.42
CA GLU A 41 -22.42 -15.38 5.38
C GLU A 41 -23.82 -15.55 6.01
N ARG A 42 -24.21 -14.66 6.92
CA ARG A 42 -25.57 -14.61 7.48
C ARG A 42 -26.55 -13.83 6.61
N GLY A 43 -26.09 -13.22 5.53
CA GLY A 43 -26.90 -12.34 4.69
C GLY A 43 -27.16 -10.95 5.29
N ASP A 44 -26.42 -10.57 6.34
CA ASP A 44 -26.58 -9.30 7.07
C ASP A 44 -25.56 -8.25 6.61
N GLY A 45 -25.69 -7.82 5.36
CA GLY A 45 -24.83 -6.83 4.70
C GLY A 45 -24.24 -7.32 3.39
N GLU A 46 -23.80 -6.39 2.54
CA GLU A 46 -23.18 -6.69 1.25
C GLU A 46 -21.66 -6.50 1.32
N PRO A 47 -20.86 -7.41 0.70
CA PRO A 47 -19.41 -7.22 0.59
C PRO A 47 -19.09 -5.99 -0.25
N ASP A 48 -18.13 -5.18 0.19
CA ASP A 48 -17.54 -4.13 -0.64
C ASP A 48 -16.66 -4.73 -1.77
N ASN A 49 -16.23 -3.91 -2.72
CA ASN A 49 -15.50 -4.38 -3.90
C ASN A 49 -14.21 -5.13 -3.55
N ASN A 50 -13.46 -4.66 -2.55
CA ASN A 50 -12.25 -5.35 -2.10
C ASN A 50 -12.55 -6.70 -1.46
N THR A 51 -13.63 -6.78 -0.68
CA THR A 51 -14.09 -8.03 -0.09
C THR A 51 -14.52 -9.01 -1.17
N LYS A 52 -15.27 -8.56 -2.19
CA LYS A 52 -15.67 -9.41 -3.33
C LYS A 52 -14.44 -9.99 -4.04
N ILE A 53 -13.40 -9.19 -4.25
CA ILE A 53 -12.18 -9.63 -4.95
C ILE A 53 -11.37 -10.62 -4.13
N ARG A 54 -11.17 -10.38 -2.83
CA ARG A 54 -10.50 -11.34 -1.95
C ARG A 54 -11.24 -12.68 -1.90
N ILE A 55 -12.58 -12.64 -1.94
CA ILE A 55 -13.39 -13.85 -2.04
C ILE A 55 -13.18 -14.53 -3.41
N LEU A 56 -13.21 -13.78 -4.50
CA LEU A 56 -13.01 -14.32 -5.86
C LEU A 56 -11.64 -14.97 -6.04
N GLU A 57 -10.57 -14.32 -5.59
CA GLU A 57 -9.22 -14.86 -5.65
C GLU A 57 -9.07 -16.14 -4.86
N TRP A 58 -9.66 -16.18 -3.65
CA TRP A 58 -9.65 -17.38 -2.84
C TRP A 58 -10.51 -18.51 -3.42
N LEU A 59 -11.61 -18.17 -4.10
CA LEU A 59 -12.43 -19.14 -4.84
C LEU A 59 -11.69 -19.67 -6.08
N GLY A 60 -10.93 -18.83 -6.78
CA GLY A 60 -10.17 -19.22 -7.96
C GLY A 60 -11.05 -19.89 -9.03
N ASP A 61 -10.68 -21.10 -9.43
CA ASP A 61 -11.41 -21.86 -10.45
C ASP A 61 -12.86 -22.18 -10.05
N ASP A 62 -13.19 -22.26 -8.76
CA ASP A 62 -14.56 -22.50 -8.30
C ASP A 62 -15.50 -21.36 -8.74
N ALA A 63 -15.00 -20.12 -8.74
CA ALA A 63 -15.74 -18.96 -9.22
C ALA A 63 -15.86 -18.96 -10.75
N ARG A 64 -14.77 -19.28 -11.47
CA ARG A 64 -14.77 -19.38 -12.95
C ARG A 64 -15.74 -20.47 -13.43
N ASN A 65 -15.70 -21.65 -12.82
CA ASN A 65 -16.58 -22.78 -13.13
C ASN A 65 -18.06 -22.48 -12.84
N ALA A 66 -18.34 -21.59 -11.88
CA ALA A 66 -19.69 -21.12 -11.58
C ALA A 66 -20.17 -19.98 -12.51
N GLY A 67 -19.37 -19.61 -13.53
CA GLY A 67 -19.69 -18.56 -14.49
C GLY A 67 -19.45 -17.14 -13.96
N ILE A 68 -18.64 -16.97 -12.91
CA ILE A 68 -18.20 -15.66 -12.43
C ILE A 68 -16.87 -15.32 -13.13
N ASN A 69 -16.95 -14.47 -14.16
CA ASN A 69 -15.76 -13.99 -14.88
C ASN A 69 -15.12 -12.80 -14.15
N PHE A 70 -13.81 -12.87 -13.98
CA PHE A 70 -12.99 -11.77 -13.47
C PHE A 70 -11.62 -11.82 -14.14
N ASP A 71 -11.14 -10.66 -14.57
CA ASP A 71 -9.87 -10.53 -15.28
C ASP A 71 -8.86 -9.84 -14.36
N ILE A 72 -7.64 -10.37 -14.31
CA ILE A 72 -6.53 -9.67 -13.67
C ILE A 72 -6.16 -8.51 -14.60
N ALA A 73 -6.37 -7.29 -14.11
CA ALA A 73 -6.15 -6.08 -14.89
C ALA A 73 -4.69 -5.60 -14.80
N ALA A 74 -4.05 -5.75 -13.63
CA ALA A 74 -2.60 -5.51 -13.46
C ALA A 74 -2.03 -6.01 -12.12
N LEU A 75 -0.70 -6.00 -12.04
CA LEU A 75 0.12 -6.16 -10.83
C LEU A 75 1.01 -4.91 -10.66
N VAL A 76 0.81 -4.15 -9.58
CA VAL A 76 1.43 -2.83 -9.29
C VAL A 76 1.42 -2.58 -7.77
N HIS A 77 2.27 -1.75 -7.16
CA HIS A 77 2.00 -1.25 -5.79
C HIS A 77 1.22 0.06 -5.85
N PHE A 78 0.34 0.30 -4.88
CA PHE A 78 -0.68 1.32 -5.02
C PHE A 78 -0.98 2.08 -3.73
N ARG A 79 -0.34 3.24 -3.52
CA ARG A 79 -0.77 4.17 -2.48
C ARG A 79 -2.02 4.94 -2.89
N ALA A 80 -3.16 4.38 -2.54
CA ALA A 80 -4.47 4.97 -2.76
C ALA A 80 -5.45 4.65 -1.63
N ARG A 81 -6.60 5.35 -1.62
CA ARG A 81 -7.64 5.14 -0.59
C ARG A 81 -8.15 3.69 -0.63
N LYS A 82 -8.65 3.19 0.51
CA LYS A 82 -9.21 1.82 0.59
C LYS A 82 -10.31 1.58 -0.44
N GLN A 83 -11.12 2.59 -0.75
CA GLN A 83 -12.10 2.57 -1.83
C GLN A 83 -11.67 3.59 -2.88
N ILE A 84 -11.19 3.09 -4.02
CA ILE A 84 -10.79 3.89 -5.18
C ILE A 84 -11.92 3.83 -6.20
N GLY A 85 -12.22 4.96 -6.85
CA GLY A 85 -13.15 4.96 -7.97
C GLY A 85 -12.62 4.12 -9.13
N SER A 86 -13.53 3.49 -9.88
CA SER A 86 -13.17 2.73 -11.08
C SER A 86 -12.41 3.59 -12.09
N GLU A 87 -12.76 4.88 -12.21
CA GLU A 87 -12.11 5.84 -13.09
C GLU A 87 -10.64 6.09 -12.73
N THR A 88 -10.30 6.24 -11.43
CA THR A 88 -8.91 6.40 -11.00
C THR A 88 -8.08 5.16 -11.33
N VAL A 89 -8.63 3.97 -11.06
CA VAL A 89 -7.94 2.70 -11.32
C VAL A 89 -7.70 2.55 -12.81
N GLN A 90 -8.73 2.72 -13.64
CA GLN A 90 -8.59 2.69 -15.11
C GLN A 90 -7.53 3.67 -15.60
N GLY A 91 -7.54 4.90 -15.08
CA GLY A 91 -6.57 5.91 -15.48
C GLY A 91 -5.13 5.50 -15.16
N LEU A 92 -4.89 5.01 -13.94
CA LEU A 92 -3.57 4.57 -13.49
C LEU A 92 -3.09 3.29 -14.19
N LEU A 93 -4.00 2.37 -14.52
CA LEU A 93 -3.69 1.20 -15.35
C LEU A 93 -3.22 1.62 -16.75
N ARG A 94 -3.90 2.57 -17.39
CA ARG A 94 -3.47 3.12 -18.69
C ARG A 94 -2.09 3.77 -18.61
N VAL A 95 -1.77 4.42 -17.49
CA VAL A 95 -0.42 4.96 -17.24
C VAL A 95 0.61 3.83 -17.10
N ALA A 96 0.28 2.78 -16.35
CA ALA A 96 1.17 1.62 -16.19
C ALA A 96 1.44 0.92 -17.53
N ASP A 97 0.40 0.70 -18.34
CA ASP A 97 0.53 0.09 -19.67
C ASP A 97 1.39 0.95 -20.59
N TYR A 98 1.19 2.27 -20.57
CA TYR A 98 2.01 3.21 -21.34
C TYR A 98 3.50 3.10 -20.96
N LEU A 99 3.80 3.10 -19.66
CA LEU A 99 5.18 3.00 -19.17
C LEU A 99 5.80 1.65 -19.51
N LYS A 100 5.08 0.54 -19.33
CA LYS A 100 5.55 -0.77 -19.77
C LYS A 100 5.89 -0.75 -21.26
N CYS A 101 4.99 -0.29 -22.12
CA CYS A 101 5.25 -0.18 -23.56
C CYS A 101 6.44 0.72 -23.91
N GLN A 102 6.65 1.82 -23.16
CA GLN A 102 7.76 2.74 -23.39
C GLN A 102 9.12 2.11 -23.04
N TYR A 103 9.16 1.28 -21.99
CA TYR A 103 10.40 0.68 -21.47
C TYR A 103 10.60 -0.79 -21.89
N SER A 104 9.60 -1.43 -22.49
CA SER A 104 9.70 -2.74 -23.12
C SER A 104 10.55 -2.65 -24.39
N SER A 105 11.74 -3.26 -24.36
CA SER A 105 12.51 -3.57 -25.56
C SER A 105 11.91 -4.78 -26.26
N ASP A 106 11.00 -4.56 -27.23
CA ASP A 106 10.60 -5.49 -28.32
C ASP A 106 10.26 -6.96 -27.99
N SER A 107 9.90 -7.32 -26.75
CA SER A 107 9.41 -8.67 -26.42
C SER A 107 7.89 -8.70 -26.33
N THR A 108 7.25 -9.30 -27.33
CA THR A 108 5.85 -9.71 -27.30
C THR A 108 5.75 -10.99 -26.47
N ASP A 109 5.58 -10.86 -25.16
CA ASP A 109 5.23 -12.00 -24.32
C ASP A 109 3.89 -11.76 -23.63
N THR A 110 3.05 -12.77 -23.78
CA THR A 110 1.70 -12.84 -23.22
C THR A 110 1.84 -13.17 -21.74
N PHE A 111 1.22 -12.35 -20.88
CA PHE A 111 1.12 -12.58 -19.44
C PHE A 111 0.85 -14.06 -19.13
N MET A 112 1.85 -14.77 -18.61
CA MET A 112 1.61 -16.06 -17.97
C MET A 112 1.17 -15.78 -16.54
N GLU A 113 0.01 -16.33 -16.14
CA GLU A 113 -0.36 -16.33 -14.73
C GLU A 113 0.79 -16.96 -13.92
N PRO A 114 1.25 -16.34 -12.81
CA PRO A 114 2.21 -16.97 -11.94
C PRO A 114 1.64 -18.33 -11.53
N SER A 115 2.31 -19.41 -11.93
CA SER A 115 1.98 -20.76 -11.53
C SER A 115 1.87 -20.81 -10.01
N SER A 116 0.74 -21.33 -9.53
CA SER A 116 0.41 -21.64 -8.13
C SER A 116 1.60 -21.53 -7.17
N ILE A 117 1.62 -20.46 -6.38
CA ILE A 117 2.59 -20.25 -5.30
C ILE A 117 2.54 -21.49 -4.39
N GLU A 118 3.59 -22.30 -4.46
CA GLU A 118 3.86 -23.35 -3.47
C GLU A 118 4.10 -22.71 -2.10
N GLU A 119 3.63 -23.38 -1.06
CA GLU A 119 3.60 -22.94 0.34
C GLU A 119 4.98 -22.47 0.86
N SER A 120 5.11 -21.19 1.25
CA SER A 120 5.77 -20.73 2.51
C SER A 120 6.08 -19.23 2.64
N ASP A 121 5.49 -18.33 1.85
CA ASP A 121 5.60 -16.88 2.11
C ASP A 121 4.67 -16.45 3.26
N ILE A 122 5.01 -16.86 4.49
CA ILE A 122 4.49 -16.19 5.68
C ILE A 122 5.16 -14.82 5.68
N ALA A 123 4.42 -13.76 5.33
CA ALA A 123 4.88 -12.38 5.47
C ALA A 123 5.47 -12.20 6.88
N ILE A 124 6.81 -12.16 6.97
CA ILE A 124 7.51 -11.99 8.23
C ILE A 124 7.32 -10.52 8.61
N SER A 125 6.41 -10.27 9.55
CA SER A 125 6.18 -8.92 10.05
C SER A 125 7.43 -8.44 10.79
N LEU A 126 8.00 -7.32 10.33
CA LEU A 126 9.15 -6.71 10.98
C LEU A 126 8.76 -6.15 12.34
N THR A 127 9.62 -6.32 13.34
CA THR A 127 9.46 -5.62 14.61
C THR A 127 9.76 -4.13 14.43
N LYS A 128 9.22 -3.30 15.32
CA LYS A 128 9.48 -1.85 15.29
C LYS A 128 10.97 -1.52 15.42
N ASP A 129 11.69 -2.26 16.27
CA ASP A 129 13.11 -2.02 16.52
C ASP A 129 13.95 -2.39 15.29
N GLU A 130 13.59 -3.46 14.58
CA GLU A 130 14.20 -3.81 13.29
C GLU A 130 13.94 -2.72 12.25
N MET A 131 12.71 -2.20 12.16
CA MET A 131 12.38 -1.12 11.22
C MET A 131 13.10 0.20 11.54
N GLU A 132 13.23 0.58 12.82
CA GLU A 132 14.03 1.77 13.18
C GLU A 132 15.49 1.59 12.77
N LYS A 133 16.08 0.43 13.08
CA LYS A 133 17.47 0.13 12.73
C LYS A 133 17.68 0.14 11.21
N MET A 134 16.77 -0.48 10.46
CA MET A 134 16.82 -0.52 9.00
C MET A 134 16.69 0.89 8.39
N ALA A 135 15.82 1.74 8.92
CA ALA A 135 15.72 3.12 8.48
C ALA A 135 16.98 3.94 8.80
N GLU A 136 17.61 3.71 9.94
CA GLU A 136 18.89 4.34 10.31
C GLU A 136 20.05 3.86 9.44
N GLU A 137 20.11 2.56 9.13
CA GLU A 137 21.10 1.97 8.21
C GLU A 137 20.92 2.52 6.80
N PHE A 138 19.70 2.54 6.27
CA PHE A 138 19.40 3.16 4.97
C PHE A 138 19.89 4.60 4.89
N ARG A 139 19.66 5.41 5.94
CA ARG A 139 20.13 6.81 5.99
C ARG A 139 21.66 6.89 5.95
N LYS A 140 22.37 5.98 6.63
CA LYS A 140 23.83 5.91 6.60
C LYS A 140 24.35 5.50 5.22
N ASP A 141 23.69 4.55 4.57
CA ASP A 141 24.10 4.04 3.25
C ASP A 141 24.02 5.11 2.16
N ILE A 142 23.03 6.02 2.26
CA ILE A 142 22.92 7.19 1.36
C ILE A 142 23.75 8.40 1.81
N GLY A 143 24.58 8.24 2.85
CA GLY A 143 25.53 9.26 3.32
C GLY A 143 24.96 10.40 4.15
N LEU A 144 23.74 10.27 4.69
CA LEU A 144 23.17 11.30 5.56
C LEU A 144 23.77 11.27 6.97
N PHE A 145 23.89 12.45 7.57
CA PHE A 145 24.16 12.55 9.01
C PHE A 145 22.92 12.17 9.85
N GLU A 146 23.15 11.79 11.10
CA GLU A 146 22.15 11.18 12.01
C GLU A 146 20.79 11.89 12.02
N ASN A 147 20.79 13.22 12.11
CA ASN A 147 19.57 14.05 12.17
C ASN A 147 19.39 14.98 10.95
N GLU A 148 20.07 14.69 9.84
CA GLU A 148 19.93 15.49 8.62
C GLU A 148 18.57 15.28 7.95
N ALA A 149 17.95 16.35 7.46
CA ALA A 149 16.69 16.23 6.73
C ALA A 149 16.93 15.56 5.37
N LEU A 150 16.12 14.55 5.04
CA LEU A 150 16.15 13.88 3.75
C LEU A 150 15.14 14.53 2.79
N ASP A 151 15.57 14.76 1.55
CA ASP A 151 14.70 15.09 0.44
C ASP A 151 14.60 13.92 -0.56
N PRO A 152 13.51 13.13 -0.51
CA PRO A 152 13.30 11.96 -1.36
C PRO A 152 13.34 12.23 -2.87
N PHE A 153 13.10 13.47 -3.31
CA PHE A 153 13.14 13.80 -4.74
C PHE A 153 14.54 13.74 -5.34
N TYR A 154 15.59 13.72 -4.50
CA TYR A 154 16.98 13.59 -4.94
C TYR A 154 17.54 12.18 -4.73
N LEU A 155 16.73 11.24 -4.24
CA LEU A 155 17.12 9.84 -4.17
C LEU A 155 17.18 9.23 -5.57
N LYS A 156 18.15 8.34 -5.75
CA LYS A 156 18.25 7.47 -6.93
C LYS A 156 18.34 6.04 -6.43
N VAL A 157 17.51 5.17 -6.97
CA VAL A 157 17.54 3.74 -6.71
C VAL A 157 17.89 3.06 -8.03
N GLU A 158 18.92 2.24 -8.02
CA GLU A 158 19.32 1.49 -9.22
C GLU A 158 18.16 0.62 -9.71
N GLY A 159 17.91 0.65 -11.03
CA GLY A 159 16.77 -0.07 -11.62
C GLY A 159 15.40 0.62 -11.45
N VAL A 160 15.30 1.77 -10.76
CA VAL A 160 14.02 2.44 -10.53
C VAL A 160 13.98 3.81 -11.20
N GLU A 161 13.10 3.97 -12.19
CA GLU A 161 12.77 5.25 -12.82
C GLU A 161 11.76 6.02 -11.96
N MET A 162 12.09 7.25 -11.58
CA MET A 162 11.27 8.05 -10.66
C MET A 162 10.79 9.33 -11.34
N MET A 163 9.48 9.51 -11.46
CA MET A 163 8.91 10.67 -12.16
C MET A 163 7.53 11.10 -11.64
N SER A 164 7.22 12.40 -11.74
CA SER A 164 5.86 12.86 -11.44
C SER A 164 4.94 12.60 -12.62
N LEU A 165 3.65 12.30 -12.37
CA LEU A 165 2.69 12.07 -13.46
C LEU A 165 2.57 13.28 -14.42
N ALA A 166 2.80 14.49 -13.93
CA ALA A 166 2.79 15.68 -14.78
C ALA A 166 3.91 15.65 -15.83
N ASP A 167 5.08 15.09 -15.47
CA ASP A 167 6.31 15.11 -16.28
C ASP A 167 6.37 13.95 -17.29
N ILE A 168 5.49 12.96 -17.19
CA ILE A 168 5.46 11.83 -18.13
C ILE A 168 4.97 12.31 -19.49
N SER A 169 5.86 12.34 -20.48
CA SER A 169 5.51 12.69 -21.86
C SER A 169 4.66 11.57 -22.49
N GLY A 170 3.83 11.89 -23.50
CA GLY A 170 3.06 10.90 -24.25
C GLY A 170 1.76 10.38 -23.61
N ILE A 171 1.52 10.69 -22.32
CA ILE A 171 0.21 10.47 -21.69
C ILE A 171 -0.74 11.59 -22.10
N ASP A 172 -1.95 11.19 -22.50
CA ASP A 172 -3.05 12.07 -22.87
C ASP A 172 -3.36 13.14 -21.79
N ASN A 173 -3.60 14.37 -22.23
CA ASN A 173 -3.81 15.51 -21.33
C ASN A 173 -5.14 15.40 -20.57
N ASP A 174 -6.17 14.82 -21.15
CA ASP A 174 -7.45 14.61 -20.45
C ASP A 174 -7.26 13.57 -19.34
N LEU A 175 -6.52 12.50 -19.60
CA LEU A 175 -6.14 11.52 -18.58
C LEU A 175 -5.29 12.13 -17.46
N LYS A 176 -4.28 12.96 -17.78
CA LYS A 176 -3.52 13.70 -16.76
C LYS A 176 -4.42 14.62 -15.94
N SER A 177 -5.31 15.37 -16.59
CA SER A 177 -6.24 16.28 -15.93
C SER A 177 -7.18 15.52 -14.99
N GLN A 178 -7.71 14.38 -15.43
CA GLN A 178 -8.53 13.50 -14.60
C GLN A 178 -7.77 13.08 -13.33
N LEU A 179 -6.57 12.53 -13.47
CA LEU A 179 -5.78 12.01 -12.35
C LEU A 179 -5.21 13.09 -11.41
N LEU A 180 -4.83 14.26 -11.94
CA LEU A 180 -4.22 15.36 -11.19
C LEU A 180 -5.22 16.38 -10.65
N ASN A 181 -6.46 16.42 -11.17
CA ASN A 181 -7.48 17.36 -10.74
C ASN A 181 -8.69 16.66 -10.12
N SER A 182 -9.50 15.97 -10.92
CA SER A 182 -10.75 15.32 -10.46
C SER A 182 -10.48 14.26 -9.41
N GLU A 183 -9.49 13.41 -9.69
CA GLU A 183 -9.11 12.26 -8.87
C GLU A 183 -7.90 12.55 -7.97
N LYS A 184 -7.54 13.82 -7.78
CA LYS A 184 -6.32 14.18 -7.07
C LYS A 184 -6.23 13.62 -5.65
N GLN A 185 -7.36 13.37 -5.00
CA GLN A 185 -7.44 12.91 -3.62
C GLN A 185 -7.54 11.38 -3.47
N SER A 186 -7.76 10.64 -4.56
CA SER A 186 -7.99 9.19 -4.51
C SER A 186 -6.70 8.38 -4.55
N TRP A 187 -5.58 8.95 -5.00
CA TRP A 187 -4.27 8.30 -5.09
C TRP A 187 -3.11 9.26 -4.75
N SER A 188 -1.93 8.71 -4.43
CA SER A 188 -0.73 9.49 -4.08
C SER A 188 0.52 9.06 -4.84
N ALA A 189 0.77 7.76 -4.95
CA ALA A 189 1.88 7.20 -5.71
C ALA A 189 1.55 5.76 -6.16
N MET A 190 2.33 5.26 -7.12
CA MET A 190 2.22 3.91 -7.64
C MET A 190 3.60 3.44 -8.10
N SER A 191 3.97 2.21 -7.76
CA SER A 191 5.13 1.51 -8.33
C SER A 191 4.67 0.50 -9.39
N ILE A 192 5.42 0.40 -10.48
CA ILE A 192 5.11 -0.44 -11.63
C ILE A 192 6.37 -1.23 -12.01
N PRO A 193 6.33 -2.57 -12.05
CA PRO A 193 7.40 -3.34 -12.69
C PRO A 193 7.35 -3.09 -14.20
N LEU A 194 8.48 -2.69 -14.79
CA LEU A 194 8.57 -2.31 -16.21
C LEU A 194 8.74 -3.52 -17.13
N GLU A 195 9.38 -4.57 -16.66
CA GLU A 195 9.67 -5.79 -17.40
C GLU A 195 9.49 -7.00 -16.47
N GLU A 196 8.81 -8.04 -16.96
CA GLU A 196 8.47 -9.22 -16.16
C GLU A 196 9.73 -9.99 -15.74
N GLY A 197 9.81 -10.38 -14.47
CA GLY A 197 10.98 -11.09 -13.93
C GLY A 197 12.26 -10.26 -13.83
N SER A 198 12.19 -8.94 -14.04
CA SER A 198 13.33 -8.03 -13.91
C SER A 198 13.23 -7.16 -12.65
N ASP A 199 14.37 -6.63 -12.21
CA ASP A 199 14.44 -5.62 -11.14
C ASP A 199 14.23 -4.18 -11.66
N LYS A 200 13.59 -4.01 -12.83
CA LYS A 200 13.29 -2.69 -13.39
C LYS A 200 11.91 -2.21 -12.99
N TRP A 201 11.86 -1.03 -12.38
CA TRP A 201 10.65 -0.42 -11.86
C TRP A 201 10.49 1.02 -12.33
N ALA A 202 9.24 1.50 -12.32
CA ALA A 202 8.93 2.91 -12.33
C ALA A 202 8.12 3.26 -11.09
N ILE A 203 8.51 4.32 -10.39
CA ILE A 203 7.68 4.96 -9.37
C ILE A 203 7.13 6.26 -9.95
N ILE A 204 5.80 6.35 -9.96
CA ILE A 204 5.09 7.57 -10.31
C ILE A 204 4.41 8.17 -9.08
N TRP A 205 4.38 9.49 -8.99
CA TRP A 205 3.63 10.18 -7.93
C TRP A 205 2.71 11.28 -8.45
N ASN A 206 1.70 11.56 -7.64
CA ASN A 206 0.73 12.61 -7.87
C ASN A 206 1.30 13.98 -7.48
N SER A 207 1.78 14.74 -8.48
CA SER A 207 2.37 16.07 -8.27
C SER A 207 1.37 17.13 -7.76
N SER A 208 0.06 16.86 -7.81
CA SER A 208 -0.97 17.78 -7.28
C SER A 208 -1.11 17.73 -5.74
N GLN A 209 -0.55 16.70 -5.09
CA GLN A 209 -0.50 16.61 -3.63
C GLN A 209 0.49 17.61 -3.06
N SER A 210 0.41 17.93 -1.77
CA SER A 210 1.43 18.79 -1.16
C SER A 210 2.79 18.09 -1.17
N GLN A 211 3.90 18.83 -1.39
CA GLN A 211 5.25 18.26 -1.38
C GLN A 211 5.51 17.43 -0.10
N LYS A 212 5.01 17.88 1.05
CA LYS A 212 5.11 17.17 2.33
C LYS A 212 4.48 15.76 2.31
N ARG A 213 3.39 15.58 1.55
CA ARG A 213 2.75 14.25 1.35
C ARG A 213 3.43 13.44 0.26
N GLN A 214 3.91 14.11 -0.79
CA GLN A 214 4.66 13.45 -1.87
C GLN A 214 5.92 12.78 -1.32
N ARG A 215 6.69 13.46 -0.44
CA ARG A 215 7.92 12.91 0.15
C ARG A 215 7.74 11.55 0.84
N VAL A 216 6.73 11.44 1.70
CA VAL A 216 6.46 10.16 2.40
C VAL A 216 5.88 9.10 1.45
N SER A 217 5.10 9.50 0.46
CA SER A 217 4.55 8.57 -0.52
C SER A 217 5.65 8.00 -1.42
N LEU A 218 6.59 8.84 -1.86
CA LEU A 218 7.71 8.41 -2.68
C LEU A 218 8.60 7.39 -1.93
N LEU A 219 8.92 7.67 -0.67
CA LEU A 219 9.69 6.73 0.15
C LEU A 219 8.95 5.44 0.47
N GLU A 220 7.63 5.48 0.60
CA GLU A 220 6.82 4.27 0.81
C GLU A 220 6.88 3.35 -0.40
N GLU A 221 6.74 3.88 -1.62
CA GLU A 221 6.93 3.07 -2.84
C GLU A 221 8.37 2.54 -2.96
N ILE A 222 9.38 3.32 -2.58
CA ILE A 222 10.77 2.82 -2.51
C ILE A 222 10.86 1.64 -1.55
N TRP A 223 10.30 1.75 -0.34
CA TRP A 223 10.34 0.67 0.65
C TRP A 223 9.54 -0.56 0.22
N HIS A 224 8.43 -0.40 -0.51
CA HIS A 224 7.73 -1.53 -1.12
C HIS A 224 8.64 -2.33 -2.05
N ILE A 225 9.44 -1.65 -2.89
CA ILE A 225 10.39 -2.30 -3.80
C ILE A 225 11.54 -2.93 -3.01
N LEU A 226 12.17 -2.19 -2.08
CA LEU A 226 13.34 -2.67 -1.32
C LEU A 226 13.04 -3.88 -0.43
N LEU A 227 11.81 -3.99 0.09
CA LEU A 227 11.38 -5.13 0.90
C LEU A 227 10.89 -6.31 0.07
N GLY A 228 10.82 -6.18 -1.26
CA GLY A 228 10.24 -7.20 -2.13
C GLY A 228 8.76 -7.48 -1.83
N HIS A 229 8.01 -6.47 -1.36
CA HIS A 229 6.60 -6.63 -1.03
C HIS A 229 5.81 -7.11 -2.25
N GLN A 230 4.79 -7.93 -2.00
CA GLN A 230 3.99 -8.48 -3.09
C GLN A 230 3.24 -7.37 -3.82
N LEU A 231 3.25 -7.44 -5.15
CA LEU A 231 2.49 -6.51 -5.99
C LEU A 231 1.00 -6.58 -5.64
N THR A 232 0.37 -5.41 -5.55
CA THR A 232 -1.09 -5.34 -5.44
C THR A 232 -1.71 -5.82 -6.73
N ARG A 233 -2.57 -6.83 -6.62
CA ARG A 233 -3.34 -7.37 -7.74
C ARG A 233 -4.59 -6.52 -7.92
N ILE A 234 -4.71 -5.91 -9.09
CA ILE A 234 -5.92 -5.22 -9.51
C ILE A 234 -6.76 -6.20 -10.31
N THR A 235 -7.96 -6.50 -9.80
CA THR A 235 -8.89 -7.43 -10.43
C THR A 235 -10.12 -6.66 -10.89
N LYS A 236 -10.56 -6.95 -12.12
CA LYS A 236 -11.76 -6.39 -12.74
C LYS A 236 -12.87 -7.44 -12.72
N VAL A 237 -14.03 -7.06 -12.18
CA VAL A 237 -15.24 -7.89 -12.15
C VAL A 237 -16.36 -7.08 -12.79
N ALA A 238 -16.80 -7.48 -13.98
CA ALA A 238 -17.61 -6.63 -14.86
C ALA A 238 -16.95 -5.25 -15.06
N ASP A 239 -17.58 -4.14 -14.66
CA ASP A 239 -17.00 -2.79 -14.74
C ASP A 239 -16.45 -2.25 -13.40
N ILE A 240 -16.34 -3.14 -12.41
CA ILE A 240 -15.91 -2.78 -11.04
C ILE A 240 -14.49 -3.28 -10.83
N TYR A 241 -13.62 -2.37 -10.38
CA TYR A 241 -12.26 -2.71 -9.94
C TYR A 241 -12.20 -2.87 -8.44
N GLY A 242 -11.22 -3.63 -8.00
CA GLY A 242 -10.67 -3.52 -6.66
C GLY A 242 -9.36 -4.29 -6.55
N ARG A 243 -8.89 -4.44 -5.31
CA ARG A 243 -7.49 -4.77 -5.10
C ARG A 243 -7.23 -5.67 -3.89
N THR A 244 -6.15 -6.44 -3.96
CA THR A 244 -5.53 -7.03 -2.76
C THR A 244 -4.92 -5.92 -1.89
N PHE A 245 -4.87 -6.15 -0.58
CA PHE A 245 -4.20 -5.22 0.34
C PHE A 245 -3.57 -6.03 1.48
N ALA A 246 -2.26 -6.19 1.42
CA ALA A 246 -1.48 -6.84 2.46
C ALA A 246 -1.20 -5.82 3.58
N GLU A 247 -2.09 -5.79 4.58
CA GLU A 247 -2.07 -4.75 5.62
C GLU A 247 -0.74 -4.68 6.39
N VAL A 248 -0.04 -5.81 6.53
CA VAL A 248 1.29 -5.87 7.18
C VAL A 248 2.34 -5.21 6.31
N GLU A 249 2.43 -5.56 5.03
CA GLU A 249 3.41 -4.97 4.08
C GLU A 249 3.20 -3.45 3.93
N GLU A 250 1.95 -3.01 3.81
CA GLU A 250 1.58 -1.59 3.74
C GLU A 250 1.94 -0.86 5.03
N HIS A 251 1.81 -1.54 6.17
CA HIS A 251 2.20 -0.99 7.45
C HIS A 251 3.72 -0.82 7.55
N ASP A 252 4.48 -1.83 7.16
CA ASP A 252 5.93 -1.86 7.26
C ASP A 252 6.55 -0.83 6.31
N ALA A 253 6.08 -0.76 5.05
CA ALA A 253 6.54 0.24 4.08
C ALA A 253 6.26 1.68 4.57
N TYR A 254 5.06 1.97 5.08
CA TYR A 254 4.74 3.30 5.61
C TYR A 254 5.54 3.63 6.87
N TYR A 255 5.74 2.66 7.77
CA TYR A 255 6.53 2.85 8.97
C TYR A 255 7.98 3.21 8.62
N LEU A 256 8.60 2.43 7.74
CA LEU A 256 9.97 2.64 7.27
C LEU A 256 10.10 3.97 6.55
N ALA A 257 9.20 4.32 5.63
CA ALA A 257 9.20 5.63 4.98
C ALA A 257 9.16 6.79 5.99
N ALA A 258 8.32 6.67 7.02
CA ALA A 258 8.22 7.69 8.07
C ALA A 258 9.47 7.73 8.98
N ALA A 259 10.09 6.57 9.26
CA ALA A 259 11.33 6.47 10.03
C ALA A 259 12.54 7.01 9.28
N THR A 260 12.64 6.74 7.98
CA THR A 260 13.68 7.27 7.09
C THR A 260 13.62 8.79 6.99
N LEU A 261 12.41 9.37 6.92
CA LEU A 261 12.22 10.83 6.91
C LEU A 261 12.51 11.48 8.26
N LEU A 262 12.15 10.82 9.36
CA LEU A 262 12.18 11.40 10.70
C LEU A 262 12.77 10.41 11.72
N PRO A 263 14.09 10.51 11.97
CA PRO A 263 14.82 9.62 12.87
C PRO A 263 14.25 9.60 14.29
N SER A 264 14.38 8.46 14.97
CA SER A 264 13.82 8.27 16.31
C SER A 264 14.35 9.29 17.32
N ASP A 265 15.63 9.66 17.22
CA ASP A 265 16.29 10.59 18.13
C ASP A 265 15.80 12.03 18.00
N VAL A 266 15.40 12.45 16.80
CA VAL A 266 14.73 13.74 16.57
C VAL A 266 13.42 13.79 17.34
N ILE A 267 12.63 12.71 17.30
CA ILE A 267 11.37 12.63 18.02
C ILE A 267 11.58 12.61 19.53
N LYS A 268 12.55 11.83 20.02
CA LYS A 268 12.89 11.79 21.45
C LYS A 268 13.30 13.18 21.95
N LYS A 269 14.12 13.90 21.18
CA LYS A 269 14.53 15.27 21.48
C LYS A 269 13.35 16.23 21.48
N LEU A 270 12.53 16.21 20.43
CA LEU A 270 11.30 17.02 20.33
C LEU A 270 10.41 16.87 21.56
N VAL A 271 10.16 15.63 21.99
CA VAL A 271 9.30 15.34 23.13
C VAL A 271 9.94 15.77 24.45
N LYS A 272 11.24 15.50 24.64
CA LYS A 272 11.99 15.85 25.85
C LYS A 272 12.08 17.36 26.05
N GLU A 273 12.37 18.10 24.98
CA GLU A 273 12.59 19.55 24.99
C GLU A 273 11.29 20.34 24.76
N LYS A 274 10.17 19.67 24.50
CA LYS A 274 8.86 20.26 24.18
C LYS A 274 8.94 21.24 23.00
N GLN A 275 9.66 20.85 21.96
CA GLN A 275 9.78 21.67 20.75
C GLN A 275 8.44 21.81 20.03
N ASP A 276 8.27 22.90 19.27
CA ASP A 276 7.09 23.10 18.46
C ASP A 276 7.05 22.11 17.29
N ILE A 277 5.96 21.34 17.19
CA ILE A 277 5.80 20.34 16.13
C ILE A 277 5.80 20.98 14.74
N SER A 278 5.23 22.18 14.58
CA SER A 278 5.12 22.84 13.29
C SER A 278 6.49 23.29 12.79
N GLU A 279 7.34 23.77 13.68
CA GLU A 279 8.74 24.13 13.39
C GLU A 279 9.54 22.90 12.96
N VAL A 280 9.48 21.81 13.73
CA VAL A 280 10.18 20.56 13.35
C VAL A 280 9.63 19.99 12.04
N ALA A 281 8.31 20.04 11.83
CA ALA A 281 7.70 19.59 10.59
C ALA A 281 8.16 20.44 9.38
N ALA A 282 8.37 21.74 9.56
CA ALA A 282 8.92 22.60 8.52
C ALA A 282 10.38 22.23 8.22
N ASN A 283 11.21 22.03 9.25
CA ASN A 283 12.63 21.70 9.11
C ASN A 283 12.87 20.38 8.36
N TYR A 284 12.02 19.38 8.57
CA TYR A 284 12.11 18.08 7.90
C TYR A 284 11.28 18.00 6.60
N GLY A 285 10.56 19.06 6.23
CA GLY A 285 9.73 19.08 5.03
C GLY A 285 8.54 18.11 5.09
N ILE A 286 8.00 17.84 6.28
CA ILE A 286 6.91 16.87 6.51
C ILE A 286 5.68 17.53 7.12
N THR A 287 4.62 16.74 7.34
CA THR A 287 3.38 17.21 7.99
C THR A 287 3.44 17.01 9.52
N PRO A 288 2.81 17.90 10.31
CA PRO A 288 2.64 17.68 11.75
C PRO A 288 2.01 16.32 12.11
N ASN A 289 1.07 15.86 11.27
CA ASN A 289 0.42 14.56 11.45
C ASN A 289 1.42 13.39 11.36
N LEU A 290 2.45 13.49 10.52
CA LEU A 290 3.50 12.47 10.43
C LEU A 290 4.36 12.44 11.71
N ILE A 291 4.64 13.61 12.30
CA ILE A 291 5.34 13.70 13.60
C ILE A 291 4.49 13.07 14.69
N GLU A 292 3.19 13.40 14.78
CA GLU A 292 2.30 12.78 15.75
C GLU A 292 2.21 11.25 15.57
N TYR A 293 2.17 10.78 14.33
CA TYR A 293 2.25 9.36 14.02
C TYR A 293 3.52 8.75 14.61
N ARG A 294 4.69 9.32 14.34
CA ARG A 294 5.98 8.84 14.88
C ARG A 294 6.01 8.85 16.41
N ILE A 295 5.54 9.91 17.07
CA ILE A 295 5.43 9.99 18.54
C ILE A 295 4.59 8.83 19.10
N LYS A 296 3.44 8.53 18.48
CA LYS A 296 2.55 7.42 18.88
C LYS A 296 3.23 6.07 18.66
N ARG A 297 3.88 5.88 17.51
CA ARG A 297 4.54 4.62 17.15
C ARG A 297 5.72 4.27 18.07
N LEU A 298 6.46 5.29 18.50
CA LEU A 298 7.57 5.20 19.47
C LEU A 298 7.11 5.14 20.94
N GLY A 299 5.81 5.16 21.23
CA GLY A 299 5.29 5.08 22.59
C GLY A 299 5.47 6.34 23.44
N LEU A 300 5.84 7.47 22.83
CA LEU A 300 6.16 8.72 23.53
C LEU A 300 4.94 9.63 23.74
N TRP A 301 3.73 9.17 23.36
CA TRP A 301 2.51 9.98 23.40
C TRP A 301 2.17 10.49 24.80
N HIS A 302 2.34 9.65 25.83
CA HIS A 302 2.04 10.06 27.20
C HIS A 302 2.98 11.18 27.67
N GLN A 303 4.26 11.13 27.29
CA GLN A 303 5.26 12.15 27.61
C GLN A 303 4.95 13.45 26.87
N TYR A 304 4.64 13.33 25.57
CA TYR A 304 4.24 14.45 24.72
C TYR A 304 3.00 15.18 25.25
N LYS A 305 2.00 14.44 25.76
CA LYS A 305 0.79 15.01 26.38
C LYS A 305 0.97 15.42 27.84
N GLY A 306 2.15 15.20 28.45
CA GLY A 306 2.39 15.49 29.86
C GLY A 306 1.56 14.64 30.83
N MET A 307 1.10 13.47 30.39
CA MET A 307 0.30 12.56 31.22
C MET A 307 1.19 11.87 32.24
N LYS A 308 0.86 12.05 33.53
CA LYS A 308 1.55 11.37 34.64
C LYS A 308 0.90 10.02 34.91
N VAL A 309 1.68 8.95 34.80
CA VAL A 309 1.28 7.60 35.21
C VAL A 309 1.95 7.32 36.54
N THR A 310 1.17 7.07 37.59
CA THR A 310 1.68 6.79 38.94
C THR A 310 1.14 5.44 39.40
N LEU A 311 2.02 4.54 39.85
CA LEU A 311 1.62 3.30 40.49
C LEU A 311 1.18 3.61 41.93
N VAL A 312 -0.08 3.37 42.24
CA VAL A 312 -0.57 3.47 43.62
C VAL A 312 -0.21 2.18 44.36
N PRO A 313 0.37 2.25 45.57
CA PRO A 313 0.70 1.06 46.36
C PRO A 313 -0.53 0.18 46.59
N LYS A 314 -0.35 -1.15 46.56
CA LYS A 314 -1.40 -2.08 47.02
C LYS A 314 -1.46 -1.99 48.54
N GLY A 315 -2.62 -1.58 49.06
CA GLY A 315 -2.93 -1.60 50.50
C GLY A 315 -3.13 -3.00 51.05
#